data_AF-A0A939KF74-F1
#
_entry.id   AF-A0A939KF74-F1
#
_cell.length_a   1.000
_cell.length_b   1.000
_cell.length_c   1.000
_cell.angle_alpha   90.00
_cell.angle_beta   90.00
_cell.angle_gamma   90.00
#
_symmetry.space_group_name_H-M   'P 1'
#
loop_
_entity.id
_entity.type
_entity.pdbx_description
1 polymer ?
#
loop_
_entity_poly.entity_id
_entity_poly.type
_entity_poly.pdbx_seq_one_letter_code
_entity_poly.pdbx_strand_id
1 'polypeptide(L)'
;MKNAVLNLKRALMTGVSYMLPFIVGAGMLIALGTVLSQFGLKTGPMLDLGYGLFGFIPHIVGAYVAFGIADRPGIAPGFAGGYVAAQIGAGFLGGILAGFIAGYLVNLLKKVPVHEYIYALKPMLLIPLLGIAFTALAMSILGQPIAWLQTTLNVWLTGVSGSSAVLLGAVIGAMMAFDMGGPLGKIALTFVVGAYSQGIYGPNAAAFPGIMTAPVSVALAAMLFPKKFNTVERKNAPATLVTGLFGISEGAIPYAMANPFRTIPAFMAGAAVGGGMMMALDLETKMFSGLVALPFTDRWLLFSLSILVGVAVSIALLYLLKKEPTPEEEDEISDILDIME
;
A
#
# COMPACT_ATOMS: atom_id res chain seq x y z
N MET A 1 -26.31 -9.89 -4.41
CA MET A 1 -25.14 -9.24 -5.07
C MET A 1 -24.35 -8.33 -4.13
N LYS A 2 -24.96 -7.38 -3.40
CA LYS A 2 -24.23 -6.48 -2.47
C LYS A 2 -23.30 -7.19 -1.49
N ASN A 3 -23.76 -8.30 -0.87
CA ASN A 3 -22.95 -9.05 0.10
C ASN A 3 -21.75 -9.78 -0.52
N ALA A 4 -21.84 -10.21 -1.79
CA ALA A 4 -20.75 -10.90 -2.47
C ALA A 4 -19.61 -9.93 -2.83
N VAL A 5 -19.96 -8.75 -3.34
CA VAL A 5 -18.99 -7.68 -3.65
C VAL A 5 -18.30 -7.18 -2.37
N LEU A 6 -19.06 -7.03 -1.28
CA LEU A 6 -18.50 -6.65 0.02
C LEU A 6 -17.48 -7.68 0.53
N ASN A 7 -17.79 -8.98 0.38
CA ASN A 7 -16.89 -10.06 0.79
C ASN A 7 -15.62 -10.12 -0.05
N LEU A 8 -15.72 -9.92 -1.37
CA LEU A 8 -14.55 -9.85 -2.26
C LEU A 8 -13.63 -8.68 -1.89
N LYS A 9 -14.20 -7.48 -1.69
CA LYS A 9 -13.46 -6.30 -1.26
C LYS A 9 -12.78 -6.56 0.08
N ARG A 10 -13.51 -7.08 1.07
CA ARG A 10 -12.95 -7.38 2.39
C ARG A 10 -11.77 -8.35 2.29
N ALA A 11 -11.93 -9.45 1.56
CA ALA A 11 -10.89 -10.45 1.38
C ALA A 11 -9.63 -9.88 0.74
N LEU A 12 -9.78 -9.08 -0.32
CA LEU A 12 -8.66 -8.39 -0.97
C LEU A 12 -7.94 -7.46 0.02
N MET A 13 -8.70 -6.64 0.75
CA MET A 13 -8.17 -5.68 1.71
C MET A 13 -7.47 -6.36 2.89
N THR A 14 -7.96 -7.52 3.33
CA THR A 14 -7.27 -8.38 4.29
C THR A 14 -5.95 -8.86 3.72
N GLY A 15 -5.94 -9.38 2.48
CA GLY A 15 -4.71 -9.76 1.77
C GLY A 15 -3.65 -8.66 1.76
N VAL A 16 -4.03 -7.47 1.30
CA VAL A 16 -3.15 -6.30 1.21
C VAL A 16 -2.62 -5.87 2.58
N SER A 17 -3.51 -5.78 3.59
CA SER A 17 -3.14 -5.28 4.91
C SER A 17 -2.18 -6.22 5.64
N TYR A 18 -2.37 -7.54 5.52
CA TYR A 18 -1.50 -8.53 6.17
C TYR A 18 -0.18 -8.75 5.42
N MET A 19 -0.12 -8.39 4.14
CA MET A 19 1.12 -8.41 3.36
C MET A 19 2.04 -7.21 3.66
N LEU A 20 1.47 -6.05 4.04
CA LEU A 20 2.22 -4.82 4.22
C LEU A 20 3.39 -4.92 5.23
N PRO A 21 3.24 -5.56 6.42
CA PRO A 21 4.37 -5.73 7.34
C PRO A 21 5.54 -6.52 6.74
N PHE A 22 5.28 -7.50 5.87
CA PHE A 22 6.33 -8.26 5.19
C PHE A 22 7.11 -7.37 4.22
N ILE A 23 6.41 -6.51 3.48
CA ILE A 23 7.02 -5.57 2.52
C ILE A 23 7.90 -4.56 3.25
N VAL A 24 7.38 -3.96 4.32
CA VAL A 24 8.12 -2.98 5.12
C VAL A 24 9.37 -3.62 5.72
N GLY A 25 9.24 -4.81 6.32
CA GLY A 25 10.38 -5.56 6.88
C GLY A 25 11.41 -5.94 5.81
N ALA A 26 10.97 -6.46 4.66
CA ALA A 26 11.81 -6.81 3.53
C ALA A 26 12.61 -5.61 2.99
N GLY A 27 11.93 -4.49 2.78
CA GLY A 27 12.53 -3.23 2.37
C GLY A 27 13.59 -2.76 3.37
N MET A 28 13.28 -2.78 4.67
CA MET A 28 14.22 -2.36 5.72
C MET A 28 15.46 -3.24 5.76
N LEU A 29 15.32 -4.55 5.58
CA LEU A 29 16.45 -5.48 5.55
C LEU A 29 17.36 -5.24 4.34
N ILE A 30 16.77 -5.05 3.15
CA ILE A 30 17.53 -4.72 1.93
C ILE A 30 18.27 -3.40 2.10
N ALA A 31 17.57 -2.39 2.61
CA ALA A 31 18.09 -1.06 2.88
C ALA A 31 19.30 -1.13 3.84
N LEU A 32 19.08 -1.61 5.06
CA LEU A 32 20.14 -1.72 6.07
C LEU A 32 21.30 -2.61 5.61
N GLY A 33 21.01 -3.74 4.97
CA GLY A 33 22.03 -4.64 4.43
C GLY A 33 22.89 -3.97 3.36
N THR A 34 22.32 -3.10 2.53
CA THR A 34 23.04 -2.35 1.50
C THR A 34 23.97 -1.32 2.12
N VAL A 35 23.49 -0.53 3.08
CA VAL A 35 24.30 0.49 3.77
C VAL A 35 25.42 -0.15 4.57
N LEU A 36 25.13 -1.16 5.38
CA LEU A 36 26.14 -1.84 6.20
C LEU A 36 27.20 -2.54 5.33
N SER A 37 26.84 -3.03 4.14
CA SER A 37 27.80 -3.59 3.19
C SER A 37 28.83 -2.56 2.72
N GLN A 38 28.47 -1.28 2.61
CA GLN A 38 29.40 -0.21 2.22
C GLN A 38 30.47 0.04 3.31
N PHE A 39 30.16 -0.28 4.56
CA PHE A 39 31.10 -0.24 5.68
C PHE A 39 31.92 -1.53 5.83
N GLY A 40 31.86 -2.46 4.86
CA GLY A 40 32.61 -3.70 4.86
C GLY A 40 32.02 -4.81 5.75
N LEU A 41 30.79 -4.65 6.24
CA LEU A 41 30.11 -5.68 7.02
C LEU A 41 29.53 -6.76 6.10
N LYS A 42 29.55 -8.03 6.56
CA LYS A 42 28.92 -9.15 5.85
C LYS A 42 27.41 -9.14 6.07
N THR A 43 26.67 -8.63 5.09
CA THR A 43 25.21 -8.43 5.18
C THR A 43 24.39 -9.40 4.32
N GLY A 44 25.03 -10.40 3.70
CA GLY A 44 24.39 -11.41 2.85
C GLY A 44 23.08 -11.96 3.42
N PRO A 45 23.05 -12.48 4.66
CA PRO A 45 21.82 -13.01 5.26
C PRO A 45 20.66 -12.00 5.35
N MET A 46 20.94 -10.71 5.56
CA MET A 46 19.90 -9.66 5.60
C MET A 46 19.35 -9.39 4.20
N LEU A 47 20.24 -9.26 3.21
CA LEU A 47 19.88 -9.04 1.83
C LEU A 47 19.08 -10.22 1.27
N ASP A 48 19.56 -11.45 1.50
CA ASP A 48 18.92 -12.69 1.03
C ASP A 48 17.51 -12.84 1.64
N LEU A 49 17.37 -12.58 2.95
CA LEU A 49 16.05 -12.62 3.59
C LEU A 49 15.13 -11.53 3.04
N GLY A 50 15.62 -10.31 2.87
CA GLY A 50 14.82 -9.20 2.35
C GLY A 50 14.33 -9.46 0.92
N TYR A 51 15.22 -9.88 0.01
CA TYR A 51 14.83 -10.25 -1.35
C TYR A 51 13.93 -11.50 -1.37
N GLY A 52 14.19 -12.48 -0.50
CA GLY A 52 13.35 -13.66 -0.34
C GLY A 52 11.92 -13.32 0.08
N LEU A 53 11.74 -12.44 1.08
CA LEU A 53 10.43 -11.97 1.52
C LEU A 53 9.67 -11.26 0.39
N PHE A 54 10.35 -10.50 -0.48
CA PHE A 54 9.73 -9.94 -1.68
C PHE A 54 9.31 -11.01 -2.69
N GLY A 55 10.11 -12.06 -2.89
CA GLY A 55 9.73 -13.22 -3.70
C GLY A 55 8.50 -13.96 -3.19
N PHE A 56 8.24 -13.91 -1.88
CA PHE A 56 7.06 -14.51 -1.26
C PHE A 56 5.78 -13.69 -1.38
N ILE A 57 5.80 -12.49 -1.96
CA ILE A 57 4.63 -11.61 -2.05
C ILE A 57 3.40 -12.29 -2.72
N PRO A 58 3.52 -12.99 -3.86
CA PRO A 58 2.39 -13.75 -4.43
C PRO A 58 1.80 -14.80 -3.46
N HIS A 59 2.64 -15.39 -2.62
CA HIS A 59 2.26 -16.43 -1.67
C HIS A 59 1.53 -15.83 -0.47
N ILE A 60 2.08 -14.75 0.08
CA ILE A 60 1.55 -14.02 1.22
C ILE A 60 0.17 -13.45 0.85
N VAL A 61 0.05 -12.77 -0.29
CA VAL A 61 -1.23 -12.21 -0.73
C VAL A 61 -2.26 -13.32 -0.98
N GLY A 62 -1.87 -14.42 -1.63
CA GLY A 62 -2.77 -15.56 -1.84
C GLY A 62 -3.28 -16.17 -0.52
N ALA A 63 -2.38 -16.36 0.44
CA ALA A 63 -2.72 -16.87 1.76
C ALA A 63 -3.71 -15.98 2.52
N TYR A 64 -3.47 -14.66 2.54
CA TYR A 64 -4.28 -13.73 3.31
C TYR A 64 -5.58 -13.29 2.62
N VAL A 65 -5.64 -13.32 1.28
CA VAL A 65 -6.91 -13.21 0.54
C VAL A 65 -7.77 -14.44 0.83
N ALA A 66 -7.21 -15.65 0.77
CA ALA A 66 -7.93 -16.88 1.11
C ALA A 66 -8.40 -16.88 2.58
N PHE A 67 -7.56 -16.39 3.50
CA PHE A 67 -7.91 -16.19 4.90
C PHE A 67 -9.10 -15.24 5.06
N GLY A 68 -9.16 -14.14 4.31
CA GLY A 68 -10.29 -13.20 4.33
C GLY A 68 -11.63 -13.81 3.89
N ILE A 69 -11.63 -14.98 3.25
CA ILE A 69 -12.82 -15.69 2.77
C ILE A 69 -13.13 -16.92 3.62
N ALA A 70 -12.10 -17.68 4.02
CA ALA A 70 -12.23 -19.01 4.60
C ALA A 70 -11.48 -19.17 5.93
N ASP A 71 -11.07 -18.08 6.57
CA ASP A 71 -10.31 -18.07 7.83
C ASP A 71 -9.04 -18.93 7.75
N ARG A 72 -8.55 -19.42 8.89
CA ARG A 72 -7.30 -20.18 9.02
C ARG A 72 -7.17 -21.35 8.03
N PRO A 73 -8.22 -22.16 7.74
CA PRO A 73 -8.12 -23.24 6.76
C PRO A 73 -7.79 -22.80 5.33
N GLY A 74 -8.03 -21.53 4.96
CA GLY A 74 -7.72 -20.99 3.64
C GLY A 74 -6.23 -20.69 3.42
N ILE A 75 -5.46 -20.51 4.49
CA ILE A 75 -4.07 -20.00 4.44
C ILE A 75 -3.17 -20.90 3.59
N ALA A 76 -3.10 -22.20 3.90
CA ALA A 76 -2.18 -23.11 3.22
C ALA A 76 -2.54 -23.32 1.73
N PRO A 77 -3.82 -23.55 1.36
CA PRO A 77 -4.24 -23.57 -0.04
C PRO A 77 -3.92 -22.27 -0.80
N GLY A 78 -4.20 -21.11 -0.19
CA GLY A 78 -3.92 -19.80 -0.79
C GLY A 78 -2.41 -19.56 -0.98
N PHE A 79 -1.60 -19.92 0.01
CA PHE A 79 -0.14 -19.85 -0.07
C PHE A 79 0.40 -20.72 -1.20
N ALA A 80 -0.04 -21.97 -1.29
CA ALA A 80 0.37 -22.91 -2.34
C ALA A 80 -0.08 -22.45 -3.73
N GLY A 81 -1.29 -21.90 -3.87
CA GLY A 81 -1.74 -21.29 -5.11
C GLY A 81 -0.90 -20.08 -5.51
N GLY A 82 -0.51 -19.24 -4.54
CA GLY A 82 0.42 -18.13 -4.75
C GLY A 82 1.83 -18.58 -5.15
N TYR A 83 2.29 -19.73 -4.65
CA TYR A 83 3.51 -20.37 -5.13
C TYR A 83 3.40 -20.73 -6.62
N VAL A 84 2.31 -21.39 -7.02
CA VAL A 84 2.07 -21.70 -8.45
C VAL A 84 2.03 -20.42 -9.28
N ALA A 85 1.35 -19.37 -8.80
CA ALA A 85 1.31 -18.08 -9.48
C ALA A 85 2.70 -17.49 -9.74
N ALA A 86 3.61 -17.57 -8.76
CA ALA A 86 4.98 -17.12 -8.92
C ALA A 86 5.73 -17.96 -9.97
N GLN A 87 5.58 -19.29 -9.94
CA GLN A 87 6.27 -20.20 -10.86
C GLN A 87 5.85 -20.02 -12.32
N ILE A 88 4.57 -19.73 -12.58
CA ILE A 88 4.05 -19.54 -13.95
C ILE A 88 4.18 -18.10 -14.45
N GLY A 89 4.80 -17.19 -13.70
CA GLY A 89 4.95 -15.78 -14.08
C GLY A 89 3.68 -14.93 -13.92
N ALA A 90 2.64 -15.43 -13.24
CA ALA A 90 1.44 -14.65 -12.93
C ALA A 90 1.65 -13.65 -11.79
N GLY A 91 2.74 -13.80 -11.03
CA GLY A 91 3.21 -12.81 -10.06
C GLY A 91 2.15 -12.41 -9.03
N PHE A 92 2.12 -11.13 -8.68
CA PHE A 92 1.21 -10.58 -7.68
C PHE A 92 -0.27 -10.77 -8.05
N LEU A 93 -0.64 -10.51 -9.31
CA LEU A 93 -2.01 -10.68 -9.79
C LEU A 93 -2.47 -12.14 -9.69
N GLY A 94 -1.60 -13.07 -10.05
CA GLY A 94 -1.85 -14.49 -9.90
C GLY A 94 -2.00 -14.91 -8.43
N GLY A 95 -1.23 -14.30 -7.52
CA GLY A 95 -1.38 -14.51 -6.08
C GLY A 95 -2.76 -14.11 -5.56
N ILE A 96 -3.28 -12.96 -6.00
CA ILE A 96 -4.64 -12.52 -5.65
C ILE A 96 -5.69 -13.52 -6.18
N LEU A 97 -5.58 -13.93 -7.46
CA LEU A 97 -6.49 -14.91 -8.05
C LEU A 97 -6.46 -16.24 -7.28
N ALA A 98 -5.25 -16.73 -6.98
CA ALA A 98 -5.04 -17.95 -6.21
C ALA A 98 -5.72 -17.88 -4.84
N GLY A 99 -5.63 -16.74 -4.16
CA GLY A 99 -6.30 -16.52 -2.87
C GLY A 99 -7.82 -16.58 -2.97
N PHE A 100 -8.42 -16.00 -4.01
CA PHE A 100 -9.86 -16.10 -4.24
C PHE A 100 -10.28 -17.55 -4.52
N ILE A 101 -9.58 -18.24 -5.42
CA ILE A 101 -9.84 -19.65 -5.75
C ILE A 101 -9.77 -20.50 -4.49
N ALA A 102 -8.67 -20.41 -3.74
CA ALA A 102 -8.44 -21.15 -2.51
C ALA A 102 -9.52 -20.87 -1.46
N GLY A 103 -9.84 -19.61 -1.22
CA GLY A 103 -10.83 -19.21 -0.23
C GLY A 103 -12.22 -19.80 -0.53
N TYR A 104 -12.71 -19.67 -1.76
CA TYR A 104 -14.00 -20.23 -2.13
C TYR A 104 -13.99 -21.76 -2.15
N LEU A 105 -12.94 -22.37 -2.67
CA LEU A 105 -12.76 -23.83 -2.68
C LEU A 105 -12.78 -24.39 -1.26
N VAL A 106 -12.03 -23.81 -0.33
CA VAL A 106 -11.99 -24.26 1.07
C VAL A 106 -13.37 -24.12 1.72
N ASN A 107 -14.11 -23.05 1.43
CA ASN A 107 -15.49 -22.92 1.92
C ASN A 107 -16.43 -23.98 1.33
N LEU A 108 -16.19 -24.48 0.13
CA LEU A 108 -16.91 -25.63 -0.43
C LEU A 108 -16.51 -26.93 0.29
N LEU A 109 -15.20 -27.16 0.49
CA LEU A 109 -14.70 -28.34 1.21
C LEU A 109 -15.21 -28.42 2.65
N LYS A 110 -15.35 -27.28 3.34
CA LYS A 110 -15.98 -27.20 4.67
C LYS A 110 -17.42 -27.70 4.69
N LYS A 111 -18.16 -27.59 3.58
CA LYS A 111 -19.57 -28.02 3.48
C LYS A 111 -19.72 -29.50 3.13
N VAL A 112 -18.67 -30.17 2.65
CA VAL A 112 -18.73 -31.60 2.31
C VAL A 112 -18.98 -32.42 3.58
N PRO A 113 -20.06 -33.19 3.69
CA PRO A 113 -20.33 -34.02 4.85
C PRO A 113 -19.30 -35.15 4.93
N VAL A 114 -18.87 -35.49 6.15
CA VAL A 114 -17.96 -36.60 6.42
C VAL A 114 -18.53 -37.43 7.56
N HIS A 115 -18.26 -38.73 7.56
CA HIS A 115 -18.70 -39.63 8.63
C HIS A 115 -18.08 -39.24 9.97
N GLU A 116 -18.78 -39.48 11.08
CA GLU A 116 -18.34 -39.10 12.43
C GLU A 116 -16.93 -39.60 12.79
N TYR A 117 -16.57 -40.82 12.35
CA TYR A 117 -15.25 -41.43 12.57
C TYR A 117 -14.08 -40.67 11.95
N ILE A 118 -14.33 -39.86 10.91
CA ILE A 118 -13.29 -39.10 10.20
C ILE A 118 -13.48 -37.58 10.34
N TYR A 119 -14.35 -37.14 11.25
CA TYR A 119 -14.63 -35.72 11.45
C TYR A 119 -13.38 -34.93 11.84
N ALA A 120 -12.52 -35.51 12.69
CA ALA A 120 -11.24 -34.93 13.07
C ALA A 120 -10.25 -34.82 11.90
N LEU A 121 -10.32 -35.74 10.92
CA LEU A 121 -9.45 -35.72 9.73
C LEU A 121 -9.80 -34.59 8.77
N LYS A 122 -11.04 -34.09 8.82
CA LYS A 122 -11.50 -33.08 7.87
C LYS A 122 -10.70 -31.76 7.94
N PRO A 123 -10.59 -31.06 9.07
CA PRO A 123 -9.79 -29.85 9.16
C PRO A 123 -8.28 -30.10 9.14
N MET A 124 -7.83 -31.26 9.63
CA MET A 124 -6.40 -31.57 9.76
C MET A 124 -5.75 -32.10 8.48
N LEU A 125 -6.49 -32.86 7.66
CA LEU A 125 -5.96 -33.57 6.50
C LEU A 125 -6.72 -33.25 5.21
N LEU A 126 -8.04 -33.44 5.20
CA LEU A 126 -8.81 -33.36 3.95
C LEU A 126 -8.83 -31.94 3.38
N ILE A 127 -9.12 -30.94 4.21
CA ILE A 127 -9.17 -29.55 3.76
C ILE A 127 -7.77 -29.07 3.30
N PRO A 128 -6.68 -29.24 4.05
CA PRO A 128 -5.35 -28.87 3.57
C PRO A 128 -4.95 -29.60 2.28
N LEU A 129 -5.13 -30.92 2.22
CA LEU A 129 -4.72 -31.73 1.06
C LEU A 129 -5.49 -31.36 -0.20
N LEU A 130 -6.83 -31.42 -0.14
CA LEU A 130 -7.68 -31.14 -1.30
C LEU A 130 -7.67 -29.66 -1.65
N GLY A 131 -7.60 -28.78 -0.64
CA GLY A 131 -7.49 -27.34 -0.84
C GLY A 131 -6.24 -26.98 -1.63
N ILE A 132 -5.07 -27.49 -1.22
CA ILE A 132 -3.80 -27.27 -1.94
C ILE A 132 -3.87 -27.87 -3.36
N ALA A 133 -4.25 -29.14 -3.48
CA ALA A 133 -4.25 -29.85 -4.76
C ALA A 133 -5.17 -29.18 -5.79
N PHE A 134 -6.42 -28.89 -5.41
CA PHE A 134 -7.37 -28.29 -6.34
C PHE A 134 -7.10 -26.81 -6.59
N THR A 135 -6.53 -26.05 -5.64
CA THR A 135 -6.08 -24.68 -5.92
C THR A 135 -4.95 -24.69 -6.95
N ALA A 136 -3.95 -25.57 -6.79
CA ALA A 136 -2.85 -25.70 -7.73
C ALA A 136 -3.34 -26.11 -9.13
N LEU A 137 -4.26 -27.07 -9.21
CA LEU A 137 -4.88 -27.49 -10.47
C LEU A 137 -5.69 -26.36 -11.12
N ALA A 138 -6.45 -25.60 -10.34
CA ALA A 138 -7.19 -24.46 -10.86
C ALA A 138 -6.23 -23.37 -11.39
N MET A 139 -5.11 -23.12 -10.69
CA MET A 139 -4.09 -22.16 -11.12
C MET A 139 -3.32 -22.59 -12.36
N SER A 140 -3.14 -23.88 -12.63
CA SER A 140 -2.51 -24.32 -13.87
C SER A 140 -3.35 -24.02 -15.11
N ILE A 141 -4.67 -23.96 -14.96
CA ILE A 141 -5.62 -23.64 -16.03
C ILE A 141 -5.88 -22.13 -16.10
N LEU A 142 -6.25 -21.53 -14.97
CA LEU A 142 -6.68 -20.13 -14.90
C LEU A 142 -5.52 -19.14 -14.76
N GLY A 143 -4.34 -19.60 -14.37
CA GLY A 143 -3.18 -18.75 -14.13
C GLY A 143 -2.49 -18.28 -15.40
N GLN A 144 -2.57 -19.02 -16.51
CA GLN A 144 -1.93 -18.66 -17.79
C GLN A 144 -2.48 -17.35 -18.38
N PRO A 145 -3.81 -17.12 -18.45
CA PRO A 145 -4.34 -15.81 -18.80
C PRO A 145 -3.86 -14.67 -17.89
N ILE A 146 -3.68 -14.94 -16.59
CA ILE A 146 -3.19 -13.94 -15.64
C ILE A 146 -1.69 -13.68 -15.83
N ALA A 147 -0.89 -14.70 -16.15
CA ALA A 147 0.51 -14.54 -16.51
C ALA A 147 0.66 -13.65 -17.74
N TRP A 148 -0.16 -13.87 -18.78
CA TRP A 148 -0.19 -12.99 -19.94
C TRP A 148 -0.56 -11.53 -19.58
N LEU A 149 -1.57 -11.34 -18.72
CA LEU A 149 -1.93 -10.01 -18.21
C LEU A 149 -0.79 -9.37 -17.42
N GLN A 150 -0.12 -10.14 -16.56
CA GLN A 150 1.01 -9.67 -15.76
C GLN A 150 2.18 -9.24 -16.65
N THR A 151 2.53 -10.04 -17.66
CA THR A 151 3.57 -9.68 -18.63
C THR A 151 3.19 -8.42 -19.41
N THR A 152 1.94 -8.32 -19.86
CA THR A 152 1.44 -7.14 -20.58
C THR A 152 1.52 -5.89 -19.71
N LEU A 153 1.12 -5.99 -18.44
CA LEU A 153 1.21 -4.91 -17.47
C LEU A 153 2.67 -4.50 -17.24
N ASN A 154 3.58 -5.46 -17.09
CA ASN A 154 5.00 -5.18 -16.89
C ASN A 154 5.60 -4.45 -18.10
N VAL A 155 5.31 -4.91 -19.33
CA VAL A 155 5.76 -4.27 -20.58
C VAL A 155 5.20 -2.86 -20.70
N TRP A 156 3.92 -2.66 -20.35
CA TRP A 156 3.33 -1.33 -20.34
C TRP A 156 4.03 -0.42 -19.33
N LEU A 157 4.20 -0.87 -18.09
CA LEU A 157 4.85 -0.10 -17.03
C LEU A 157 6.29 0.29 -17.37
N THR A 158 7.09 -0.63 -17.93
CA THR A 158 8.48 -0.33 -18.32
C THR A 158 8.59 0.51 -19.58
N GLY A 159 7.55 0.53 -20.42
CA GLY A 159 7.47 1.38 -21.62
C GLY A 159 6.87 2.76 -21.38
N VAL A 160 6.25 3.00 -20.21
CA VAL A 160 5.65 4.29 -19.85
C VAL A 160 6.74 5.35 -19.74
N SER A 161 6.65 6.38 -20.58
CA SER A 161 7.63 7.47 -20.67
C SER A 161 6.96 8.80 -21.03
N GLY A 162 7.71 9.90 -20.90
CA GLY A 162 7.22 11.25 -21.21
C GLY A 162 5.96 11.63 -20.41
N SER A 163 4.97 12.23 -21.06
CA SER A 163 3.74 12.71 -20.41
C SER A 163 2.91 11.59 -19.74
N SER A 164 2.96 10.37 -20.27
CA SER A 164 2.24 9.23 -19.69
C SER A 164 2.80 8.81 -18.33
N ALA A 165 4.13 8.90 -18.16
CA ALA A 165 4.79 8.63 -16.90
C ALA A 165 4.42 9.68 -15.84
N VAL A 166 4.42 10.96 -16.24
CA VAL A 166 4.00 12.05 -15.36
C VAL A 166 2.55 11.86 -14.91
N LEU A 167 1.65 11.52 -15.84
CA LEU A 167 0.24 11.29 -15.51
C LEU A 167 0.07 10.09 -14.57
N LEU A 168 0.78 8.99 -14.83
CA LEU A 168 0.76 7.81 -13.96
C LEU A 168 1.21 8.17 -12.54
N GLY A 169 2.34 8.87 -12.40
CA GLY A 169 2.85 9.31 -11.11
C GLY A 169 1.90 10.25 -10.39
N ALA A 170 1.28 11.17 -11.13
CA ALA A 170 0.31 12.11 -10.58
C ALA A 170 -0.94 11.40 -10.03
N VAL A 171 -1.45 10.40 -10.77
CA VAL A 171 -2.60 9.59 -10.32
C VAL A 171 -2.24 8.79 -9.08
N ILE A 172 -1.08 8.13 -9.05
CA ILE A 172 -0.61 7.36 -7.89
C ILE A 172 -0.51 8.26 -6.66
N GLY A 173 0.19 9.40 -6.77
CA GLY A 173 0.35 10.35 -5.67
C GLY A 173 -1.00 10.87 -5.16
N ALA A 174 -1.89 11.28 -6.06
CA ALA A 174 -3.22 11.77 -5.70
C ALA A 174 -4.08 10.72 -4.98
N MET A 175 -4.11 9.49 -5.50
CA MET A 175 -4.89 8.41 -4.89
C MET A 175 -4.38 8.04 -3.50
N MET A 176 -3.07 8.02 -3.31
CA MET A 176 -2.43 7.76 -2.02
C MET A 176 -2.76 8.83 -0.97
N ALA A 177 -2.88 10.10 -1.38
CA ALA A 177 -3.19 11.22 -0.49
C ALA A 177 -4.69 11.42 -0.20
N PHE A 178 -5.58 10.74 -0.94
CA PHE A 178 -7.02 11.00 -0.89
C PHE A 178 -7.64 10.70 0.48
N ASP A 179 -7.34 9.53 1.06
CA ASP A 179 -7.93 9.03 2.30
C ASP A 179 -6.89 8.62 3.35
N MET A 180 -5.65 9.12 3.22
CA MET A 180 -4.57 8.98 4.22
C MET A 180 -4.37 7.56 4.73
N GLY A 181 -4.44 6.56 3.84
CA GLY A 181 -4.31 5.13 4.19
C GLY A 181 -5.62 4.33 4.16
N GLY A 182 -6.71 4.98 3.72
CA GLY A 182 -8.01 4.36 3.50
C GLY A 182 -8.07 3.44 2.26
N PRO A 183 -9.29 3.06 1.83
CA PRO A 183 -9.50 2.13 0.72
C PRO A 183 -8.89 2.56 -0.62
N LEU A 184 -8.96 3.84 -1.00
CA LEU A 184 -8.41 4.33 -2.27
C LEU A 184 -6.88 4.33 -2.23
N GLY A 185 -6.27 4.79 -1.13
CA GLY A 185 -4.83 4.69 -0.93
C GLY A 185 -4.35 3.23 -0.97
N LYS A 186 -5.09 2.30 -0.37
CA LYS A 186 -4.74 0.86 -0.44
C LYS A 186 -4.88 0.27 -1.84
N ILE A 187 -5.79 0.76 -2.68
CA ILE A 187 -5.86 0.34 -4.09
C ILE A 187 -4.62 0.82 -4.85
N ALA A 188 -4.21 2.08 -4.67
CA ALA A 188 -2.98 2.59 -5.27
C ALA A 188 -1.75 1.83 -4.77
N LEU A 189 -1.65 1.57 -3.46
CA LEU A 189 -0.59 0.78 -2.87
C LEU A 189 -0.56 -0.66 -3.41
N THR A 190 -1.71 -1.28 -3.64
CA THR A 190 -1.81 -2.62 -4.24
C THR A 190 -1.20 -2.64 -5.64
N PHE A 191 -1.46 -1.61 -6.45
CA PHE A 191 -0.84 -1.46 -7.76
C PHE A 191 0.68 -1.24 -7.66
N VAL A 192 1.12 -0.36 -6.76
CA VAL A 192 2.53 -0.07 -6.50
C VAL A 192 3.29 -1.32 -6.09
N VAL A 193 2.74 -2.10 -5.15
CA VAL A 193 3.34 -3.36 -4.69
C VAL A 193 3.35 -4.40 -5.80
N GLY A 194 2.30 -4.43 -6.62
CA GLY A 194 2.24 -5.27 -7.81
C GLY A 194 3.43 -5.01 -8.73
N ALA A 195 3.66 -3.75 -9.11
CA ALA A 195 4.81 -3.33 -9.91
C ALA A 195 6.14 -3.62 -9.20
N TYR A 196 6.23 -3.31 -7.91
CA TYR A 196 7.42 -3.52 -7.09
C TYR A 196 7.84 -5.00 -7.05
N SER A 197 6.89 -5.92 -6.90
CA SER A 197 7.15 -7.37 -6.89
C SER A 197 7.75 -7.89 -8.20
N GLN A 198 7.67 -7.09 -9.27
CA GLN A 198 8.22 -7.38 -10.60
C GLN A 198 9.52 -6.62 -10.87
N GLY A 199 10.07 -5.94 -9.85
CA GLY A 199 11.28 -5.14 -9.96
C GLY A 199 11.08 -3.76 -10.60
N ILE A 200 9.84 -3.28 -10.69
CA ILE A 200 9.51 -1.96 -11.25
C ILE A 200 9.31 -0.98 -10.10
N TYR A 201 10.29 -0.11 -9.85
CA TYR A 201 10.36 0.69 -8.62
C TYR A 201 9.88 2.13 -8.79
N GLY A 202 9.79 2.66 -10.03
CA GLY A 202 9.25 4.00 -10.31
C GLY A 202 7.88 4.28 -9.67
N PRO A 203 6.85 3.42 -9.85
CA PRO A 203 5.55 3.60 -9.19
C PRO A 203 5.64 3.71 -7.67
N ASN A 204 6.60 3.03 -7.05
CA ASN A 204 6.83 3.13 -5.61
C ASN A 204 7.38 4.51 -5.22
N ALA A 205 8.33 5.06 -5.97
CA ALA A 205 8.81 6.43 -5.75
C ALA A 205 7.66 7.46 -5.87
N ALA A 206 6.78 7.29 -6.86
CA ALA A 206 5.63 8.16 -7.06
C ALA A 206 4.60 8.13 -5.92
N ALA A 207 4.58 7.06 -5.10
CA ALA A 207 3.70 6.94 -3.96
C ALA A 207 4.16 7.79 -2.75
N PHE A 208 5.45 8.13 -2.64
CA PHE A 208 6.00 8.86 -1.49
C PHE A 208 5.37 10.24 -1.29
N PRO A 209 5.24 11.07 -2.34
CA PRO A 209 4.49 12.32 -2.24
C PRO A 209 3.07 12.10 -1.72
N GLY A 210 2.40 11.00 -2.09
CA GLY A 210 1.08 10.66 -1.58
C GLY A 210 1.00 10.41 -0.08
N ILE A 211 2.03 9.80 0.50
CA ILE A 211 2.08 9.45 1.92
C ILE A 211 2.56 10.64 2.77
N MET A 212 3.51 11.42 2.26
CA MET A 212 4.17 12.47 3.05
C MET A 212 3.50 13.85 2.88
N THR A 213 2.97 14.17 1.70
CA THR A 213 2.51 15.54 1.39
C THR A 213 1.39 15.97 2.32
N ALA A 214 0.39 15.13 2.57
CA ALA A 214 -0.76 15.49 3.40
C ALA A 214 -0.36 15.95 4.82
N PRO A 215 0.27 15.09 5.66
CA PRO A 215 0.64 15.47 7.03
C PRO A 215 1.71 16.58 7.07
N VAL A 216 2.72 16.55 6.19
CA VAL A 216 3.79 17.56 6.21
C VAL A 216 3.25 18.93 5.79
N SER A 217 2.46 19.01 4.73
CA SER A 217 1.94 20.29 4.24
C SER A 217 0.94 20.91 5.21
N VAL A 218 0.05 20.12 5.83
CA VAL A 218 -0.95 20.66 6.75
C VAL A 218 -0.32 21.15 8.06
N ALA A 219 0.67 20.42 8.57
CA ALA A 219 1.41 20.84 9.75
C ALA A 219 2.19 22.13 9.51
N LEU A 220 2.92 22.21 8.38
CA LEU A 220 3.66 23.42 8.03
C LEU A 220 2.71 24.59 7.74
N ALA A 221 1.59 24.37 7.07
CA ALA A 221 0.59 25.42 6.84
C ALA A 221 -0.01 25.94 8.16
N ALA A 222 -0.24 25.07 9.15
CA ALA A 222 -0.70 25.46 10.48
C ALA A 222 0.32 26.32 11.23
N MET A 223 1.61 26.03 11.06
CA MET A 223 2.70 26.82 11.65
C MET A 223 2.92 28.16 10.93
N LEU A 224 2.81 28.19 9.61
CA LEU A 224 3.04 29.38 8.78
C LEU A 224 1.84 30.35 8.79
N PHE A 225 0.62 29.82 8.83
CA PHE A 225 -0.62 30.60 8.73
C PHE A 225 -1.58 30.29 9.88
N PRO A 226 -1.15 30.47 11.15
CA PRO A 226 -1.89 29.97 12.32
C PRO A 226 -3.35 30.43 12.34
N LYS A 227 -3.65 31.66 11.92
CA LYS A 227 -5.02 32.21 11.87
C LYS A 227 -6.02 31.37 11.06
N LYS A 228 -5.56 30.58 10.08
CA LYS A 228 -6.41 29.69 9.27
C LYS A 228 -6.71 28.33 9.92
N PHE A 229 -6.18 28.08 11.10
CA PHE A 229 -6.28 26.80 11.82
C PHE A 229 -6.80 27.05 13.23
N ASN A 230 -7.59 26.12 13.77
CA ASN A 230 -8.08 26.23 15.14
C ASN A 230 -7.00 25.86 16.18
N THR A 231 -7.31 26.05 17.46
CA THR A 231 -6.36 25.83 18.55
C THR A 231 -5.86 24.38 18.62
N VAL A 232 -6.73 23.40 18.38
CA VAL A 232 -6.39 21.97 18.43
C VAL A 232 -5.50 21.58 17.26
N GLU A 233 -5.84 22.01 16.06
CA GLU A 233 -5.04 21.83 14.83
C GLU A 233 -3.63 22.43 14.98
N ARG A 234 -3.51 23.61 15.59
CA ARG A 234 -2.21 24.24 15.86
C ARG A 234 -1.39 23.44 16.87
N LYS A 235 -2.02 22.97 17.95
CA LYS A 235 -1.36 22.18 19.00
C LYS A 235 -0.84 20.84 18.47
N ASN A 236 -1.58 20.20 17.56
CA ASN A 236 -1.22 18.91 16.98
C ASN A 236 -0.26 19.00 15.78
N ALA A 237 0.03 20.21 15.28
CA ALA A 237 0.86 20.40 14.09
C ALA A 237 2.29 19.82 14.24
N PRO A 238 3.02 20.00 15.36
CA PRO A 238 4.35 19.40 15.52
C PRO A 238 4.33 17.86 15.47
N ALA A 239 3.36 17.22 16.13
CA ALA A 239 3.22 15.76 16.11
C ALA A 239 2.90 15.27 14.70
N THR A 240 2.00 15.96 14.00
CA THR A 240 1.60 15.67 12.61
C THR A 240 2.77 15.81 11.64
N LEU A 241 3.64 16.81 11.85
CA LEU A 241 4.85 16.97 11.05
C LEU A 241 5.76 15.75 11.21
N VAL A 242 6.02 15.32 12.45
CA VAL A 242 6.89 14.16 12.73
C VAL A 242 6.34 12.89 12.08
N THR A 243 5.07 12.58 12.27
CA THR A 243 4.46 11.38 11.66
C THR A 243 4.52 11.44 10.14
N GLY A 244 4.24 12.60 9.54
CA GLY A 244 4.36 12.81 8.10
C GLY A 244 5.76 12.61 7.55
N LEU A 245 6.79 13.03 8.28
CA LEU A 245 8.18 12.79 7.90
C LEU A 245 8.53 11.30 7.88
N PHE A 246 7.90 10.46 8.71
CA PHE A 246 8.09 9.01 8.68
C PHE A 246 7.16 8.27 7.71
N GLY A 247 6.33 9.00 6.95
CA GLY A 247 5.39 8.42 6.01
C GLY A 247 4.18 7.78 6.71
N ILE A 248 3.74 8.37 7.82
CA ILE A 248 2.47 8.03 8.48
C ILE A 248 1.49 9.15 8.12
N SER A 249 0.58 8.87 7.18
CA SER A 249 -0.36 9.86 6.63
C SER A 249 -1.52 10.18 7.56
N GLU A 250 -1.77 9.32 8.55
CA GLU A 250 -2.90 9.37 9.48
C GLU A 250 -2.92 10.63 10.34
N GLY A 251 -1.75 11.25 10.57
CA GLY A 251 -1.66 12.55 11.26
C GLY A 251 -2.48 13.65 10.58
N ALA A 252 -2.76 13.54 9.28
CA ALA A 252 -3.58 14.50 8.55
C ALA A 252 -5.10 14.26 8.67
N ILE A 253 -5.54 13.11 9.20
CA ILE A 253 -6.98 12.76 9.31
C ILE A 253 -7.77 13.81 10.08
N PRO A 254 -7.33 14.28 11.28
CA PRO A 254 -8.08 15.29 12.03
C PRO A 254 -8.33 16.57 11.23
N TYR A 255 -7.33 17.03 10.48
CA TYR A 255 -7.43 18.23 9.64
C TYR A 255 -8.36 17.99 8.44
N ALA A 256 -8.32 16.80 7.86
CA ALA A 256 -9.21 16.41 6.78
C ALA A 256 -10.66 16.31 7.24
N MET A 257 -10.91 15.79 8.44
CA MET A 257 -12.24 15.73 9.03
C MET A 257 -12.79 17.12 9.36
N ALA A 258 -11.95 18.02 9.86
CA ALA A 258 -12.32 19.40 10.14
C ALA A 258 -12.74 20.17 8.88
N ASN A 259 -12.07 19.96 7.73
CA ASN A 259 -12.44 20.64 6.49
C ASN A 259 -12.12 19.84 5.22
N PRO A 260 -12.91 18.80 4.88
CA PRO A 260 -12.53 17.81 3.87
C PRO A 260 -12.45 18.39 2.46
N PHE A 261 -13.41 19.26 2.11
CA PHE A 261 -13.50 19.83 0.76
C PHE A 261 -12.37 20.82 0.42
N ARG A 262 -11.62 21.29 1.40
CA ARG A 262 -10.49 22.22 1.20
C ARG A 262 -9.14 21.56 1.38
N THR A 263 -9.05 20.61 2.32
CA THR A 263 -7.79 19.95 2.67
C THR A 263 -7.48 18.80 1.73
N ILE A 264 -8.42 17.88 1.47
CA ILE A 264 -8.20 16.71 0.62
C ILE A 264 -7.79 17.12 -0.80
N PRO A 265 -8.48 18.06 -1.49
CA PRO A 265 -8.03 18.49 -2.82
C PRO A 265 -6.64 19.13 -2.83
N ALA A 266 -6.27 19.87 -1.78
CA ALA A 266 -4.93 20.44 -1.64
C ALA A 266 -3.87 19.35 -1.50
N PHE A 267 -4.14 18.34 -0.65
CA PHE A 267 -3.26 17.18 -0.47
C PHE A 267 -3.07 16.40 -1.76
N MET A 268 -4.18 16.08 -2.44
CA MET A 268 -4.16 15.36 -3.72
C MET A 268 -3.38 16.12 -4.78
N ALA A 269 -3.59 17.44 -4.92
CA ALA A 269 -2.90 18.24 -5.91
C ALA A 269 -1.39 18.31 -5.65
N GLY A 270 -0.99 18.53 -4.39
CA GLY A 270 0.43 18.51 -4.02
C GLY A 270 1.07 17.14 -4.27
N ALA A 271 0.39 16.07 -3.84
CA ALA A 271 0.86 14.71 -4.06
C ALA A 271 0.91 14.32 -5.55
N ALA A 272 -0.04 14.81 -6.36
CA ALA A 272 -0.05 14.62 -7.80
C ALA A 272 1.16 15.29 -8.47
N VAL A 273 1.48 16.53 -8.08
CA VAL A 273 2.66 17.23 -8.60
C VAL A 273 3.93 16.49 -8.20
N GLY A 274 4.09 16.15 -6.92
CA GLY A 274 5.27 15.41 -6.46
C GLY A 274 5.40 14.04 -7.14
N GLY A 275 4.32 13.26 -7.20
CA GLY A 275 4.31 11.93 -7.81
C GLY A 275 4.58 11.97 -9.31
N GLY A 276 4.02 12.97 -10.01
CA GLY A 276 4.30 13.23 -11.41
C GLY A 276 5.75 13.62 -11.66
N MET A 277 6.35 14.44 -10.79
CA MET A 277 7.77 14.77 -10.84
C MET A 277 8.67 13.55 -10.64
N MET A 278 8.32 12.65 -9.71
CA MET A 278 9.07 11.41 -9.49
C MET A 278 9.18 10.58 -10.78
N MET A 279 8.05 10.38 -11.47
CA MET A 279 8.03 9.65 -12.73
C MET A 279 8.65 10.44 -13.89
N ALA A 280 8.50 11.77 -13.92
CA ALA A 280 9.12 12.62 -14.95
C ALA A 280 10.65 12.56 -14.91
N LEU A 281 11.20 12.45 -13.70
CA LEU A 281 12.62 12.43 -13.44
C LEU A 281 13.21 11.02 -13.43
N ASP A 282 12.39 9.98 -13.66
CA ASP A 282 12.78 8.56 -13.63
C ASP A 282 13.35 8.14 -12.26
N LEU A 283 12.72 8.61 -11.18
CA LEU A 283 13.15 8.31 -9.81
C LEU A 283 12.58 6.99 -9.34
N GLU A 284 13.41 6.21 -8.66
CA GLU A 284 13.07 4.90 -8.12
C GLU A 284 13.44 4.78 -6.64
N THR A 285 12.76 3.89 -5.92
CA THR A 285 13.13 3.54 -4.54
C THR A 285 12.72 2.13 -4.17
N LYS A 286 13.61 1.45 -3.44
CA LYS A 286 13.42 0.09 -2.91
C LYS A 286 12.84 0.06 -1.49
N MET A 287 12.49 1.22 -0.93
CA MET A 287 12.03 1.35 0.44
C MET A 287 10.56 1.80 0.49
N PHE A 288 9.86 1.47 1.58
CA PHE A 288 8.43 1.77 1.82
C PHE A 288 8.22 2.65 3.07
N SER A 289 9.04 3.68 3.31
CA SER A 289 8.93 4.52 4.52
C SER A 289 9.55 5.90 4.34
N GLY A 290 8.84 6.96 4.74
CA GLY A 290 9.08 8.38 4.44
C GLY A 290 10.54 8.86 4.32
N LEU A 291 11.05 9.62 5.29
CA LEU A 291 12.43 10.11 5.27
C LEU A 291 13.46 8.98 5.35
N VAL A 292 13.09 7.85 5.97
CA VAL A 292 13.98 6.69 6.12
C VAL A 292 14.35 6.09 4.75
N ALA A 293 13.54 6.30 3.71
CA ALA A 293 13.87 5.87 2.35
C ALA A 293 14.95 6.70 1.66
N LEU A 294 15.23 7.93 2.09
CA LEU A 294 16.09 8.85 1.35
C LEU A 294 17.49 8.27 1.04
N PRO A 295 18.19 7.60 1.98
CA PRO A 295 19.48 6.98 1.70
C PRO A 295 19.43 5.82 0.69
N PHE A 296 18.24 5.31 0.39
CA PHE A 296 17.98 4.14 -0.46
C PHE A 296 17.33 4.52 -1.79
N THR A 297 17.46 5.79 -2.18
CA THR A 297 17.02 6.34 -3.46
C THR A 297 18.23 6.70 -4.30
N ASP A 298 18.17 6.47 -5.62
CA ASP A 298 19.33 6.68 -6.49
C ASP A 298 19.76 8.16 -6.57
N ARG A 299 18.80 9.07 -6.48
CA ARG A 299 18.99 10.53 -6.58
C ARG A 299 18.25 11.24 -5.46
N TRP A 300 18.71 11.02 -4.23
CA TRP A 300 18.05 11.50 -3.01
C TRP A 300 17.73 13.00 -2.99
N LEU A 301 18.55 13.84 -3.63
CA LEU A 301 18.28 15.28 -3.77
C LEU A 301 17.05 15.57 -4.63
N LEU A 302 16.93 14.94 -5.81
CA LEU A 302 15.78 15.11 -6.70
C LEU A 302 14.52 14.48 -6.11
N PHE A 303 14.69 13.36 -5.40
CA PHE A 303 13.61 12.72 -4.66
C PHE A 303 13.05 13.64 -3.58
N SER A 304 13.94 14.21 -2.75
CA SER A 304 13.56 15.18 -1.72
C SER A 304 12.93 16.43 -2.33
N LEU A 305 13.49 16.95 -3.42
CA LEU A 305 12.95 18.11 -4.13
C LEU A 305 11.53 17.85 -4.63
N SER A 306 11.26 16.67 -5.20
CA SER A 306 9.92 16.32 -5.72
C SER A 306 8.88 16.27 -4.60
N ILE A 307 9.24 15.76 -3.41
CA ILE A 307 8.38 15.82 -2.22
C ILE A 307 8.18 17.27 -1.78
N LEU A 308 9.24 18.06 -1.69
CA LEU A 308 9.18 19.46 -1.25
C LEU A 308 8.31 20.32 -2.18
N VAL A 309 8.38 20.11 -3.50
CA VAL A 309 7.52 20.80 -4.46
C VAL A 309 6.06 20.39 -4.26
N GLY A 310 5.77 19.10 -4.07
CA GLY A 310 4.41 18.65 -3.76
C GLY A 310 3.87 19.25 -2.46
N VAL A 311 4.70 19.28 -1.41
CA VAL A 311 4.40 19.95 -0.14
C VAL A 311 4.14 21.44 -0.34
N ALA A 312 4.98 22.15 -1.09
CA ALA A 312 4.81 23.58 -1.35
C ALA A 312 3.51 23.89 -2.11
N VAL A 313 3.16 23.08 -3.10
CA VAL A 313 1.89 23.20 -3.84
C VAL A 313 0.70 23.00 -2.89
N SER A 314 0.74 21.96 -2.04
CA SER A 314 -0.32 21.72 -1.05
C SER A 314 -0.43 22.88 -0.06
N ILE A 315 0.69 23.40 0.46
CA ILE A 315 0.72 24.57 1.36
C ILE A 315 0.07 25.79 0.70
N ALA A 316 0.42 26.08 -0.55
CA ALA A 316 -0.15 27.20 -1.30
C ALA A 316 -1.67 27.04 -1.48
N LEU A 317 -2.14 25.83 -1.81
CA LEU A 317 -3.57 25.55 -1.94
C LEU A 317 -4.29 25.63 -0.60
N LEU A 318 -3.71 25.12 0.49
CA LEU A 318 -4.28 25.26 1.84
C LEU A 318 -4.41 26.72 2.24
N TYR A 319 -3.40 27.55 1.93
CA TYR A 319 -3.46 28.98 2.18
C TYR A 319 -4.60 29.66 1.39
N LEU A 320 -4.77 29.31 0.12
CA LEU A 320 -5.81 29.89 -0.75
C LEU A 320 -7.22 29.41 -0.38
N LEU A 321 -7.38 28.12 -0.08
CA LEU A 321 -8.68 27.48 0.10
C LEU A 321 -9.19 27.59 1.55
N LYS A 322 -8.32 27.38 2.56
CA LYS A 322 -8.73 27.34 3.97
C LYS A 322 -9.11 28.75 4.47
N LYS A 323 -10.23 28.84 5.18
CA LYS A 323 -10.71 30.09 5.80
C LYS A 323 -10.36 30.09 7.29
N GLU A 324 -10.44 31.26 7.91
CA GLU A 324 -10.32 31.36 9.37
C GLU A 324 -11.47 30.58 10.03
N PRO A 325 -11.21 29.81 11.09
CA PRO A 325 -12.25 29.07 11.81
C PRO A 325 -13.27 30.04 12.40
N THR A 326 -14.54 29.67 12.33
CA THR A 326 -15.61 30.34 13.07
C THR A 326 -15.64 29.87 14.54
N PRO A 327 -16.20 30.64 15.48
CA PRO A 327 -16.28 30.24 16.89
C PRO A 327 -17.00 28.90 17.10
N GLU A 328 -18.03 28.60 16.30
CA GLU A 328 -18.77 27.33 16.36
C GLU A 328 -17.92 26.13 15.90
N GLU A 329 -17.01 26.32 14.96
CA GLU A 329 -16.06 25.28 14.50
C GLU A 329 -14.94 25.01 15.52
N GLU A 330 -14.70 25.91 16.48
CA GLU A 330 -13.74 25.65 17.57
C GLU A 330 -14.29 24.67 18.61
N ASP A 331 -15.60 24.67 18.84
CA ASP A 331 -16.28 23.80 19.82
C ASP A 331 -16.54 22.38 19.25
N GLU A 332 -17.05 22.24 18.02
CA GLU A 332 -17.38 20.93 17.42
C GLU A 332 -16.17 20.01 17.20
N ILE A 333 -14.98 20.56 16.95
CA ILE A 333 -13.77 19.78 16.67
C ILE A 333 -13.14 19.25 17.97
N SER A 334 -13.33 19.94 19.10
CA SER A 334 -12.95 19.44 20.42
C SER A 334 -13.68 18.12 20.71
N ASP A 335 -14.99 18.10 20.48
CA ASP A 335 -15.83 16.93 20.76
C ASP A 335 -15.51 15.72 19.86
N ILE A 336 -15.16 15.94 18.59
CA ILE A 336 -14.81 14.87 17.65
C ILE A 336 -13.50 14.17 18.05
N LEU A 337 -12.52 14.93 18.54
CA LEU A 337 -11.21 14.38 18.91
C LEU A 337 -11.23 13.65 20.26
N ASP A 338 -12.06 14.09 21.21
CA ASP A 338 -12.28 13.40 22.49
C ASP A 338 -12.92 12.01 22.30
N ILE A 339 -13.60 11.77 21.18
CA ILE A 339 -14.18 10.46 20.83
C ILE A 339 -13.14 9.51 20.20
N MET A 340 -11.99 10.04 19.75
CA MET A 340 -10.95 9.28 19.05
C MET A 340 -9.77 8.84 19.94
N GLU A 341 -9.66 9.35 21.17
CA GLU A 341 -8.76 8.84 22.23
C GLU A 341 -9.37 7.64 22.98
#